data_AF-A0A7V8VUM3-F1
#
_entry.id   AF-A0A7V8VUM3-F1
#
_cell.length_a   1.000
_cell.length_b   1.000
_cell.length_c   1.000
_cell.angle_alpha   90.00
_cell.angle_beta   90.00
_cell.angle_gamma   90.00
#
_symmetry.space_group_name_H-M   'P 1'
#
loop_
_entity.id
_entity.type
_entity.pdbx_description
1 polymer ?
#
loop_
_entity_poly.entity_id
_entity_poly.type
_entity_poly.pdbx_seq_one_letter_code
_entity_poly.pdbx_strand_id
1 'polypeptide(L)'
;MARSKTAQLERTLEMATRFLDEVRRDIERAATEGTDTPPRLRSVHEKFGQSSPEYRTLVIPVPQAGEGASPEILSSTIARYAADKSPERLLLALEAVMEDEDGGTRPVLIAEARDQAGSRVFWMQPFRVVQKQVKWDEPLEGGWRDPGREEMILDAAYTRRAGERSRRS
;
A
#
# COMPACT_ATOMS: atom_id res chain seq x y z
N MET A 1 -26.53 6.42 7.26
CA MET A 1 -26.29 5.36 8.26
C MET A 1 -24.78 5.21 8.42
N ALA A 2 -24.22 5.48 9.61
CA ALA A 2 -22.82 5.23 9.87
C ALA A 2 -22.59 3.71 9.85
N ARG A 3 -21.83 3.20 8.87
CA ARG A 3 -21.36 1.81 8.92
C ARG A 3 -20.52 1.66 10.20
N SER A 4 -20.67 0.55 10.93
CA SER A 4 -19.84 0.28 12.13
C SER A 4 -18.37 0.36 11.74
N LYS A 5 -17.56 1.12 12.49
CA LYS A 5 -16.12 1.31 12.23
C LYS A 5 -15.38 -0.03 12.15
N THR A 6 -15.76 -1.00 12.98
CA THR A 6 -15.21 -2.36 12.97
C THR A 6 -15.46 -3.06 11.64
N ALA A 7 -16.69 -3.01 11.13
CA ALA A 7 -17.05 -3.62 9.85
C ALA A 7 -16.44 -2.89 8.64
N GLN A 8 -15.98 -1.64 8.79
CA GLN A 8 -15.20 -0.95 7.75
C GLN A 8 -13.75 -1.43 7.77
N LEU A 9 -13.15 -1.50 8.96
CA LEU A 9 -11.79 -2.00 9.16
C LEU A 9 -11.64 -3.45 8.66
N GLU A 10 -12.54 -4.35 9.04
CA GLU A 10 -12.52 -5.77 8.61
C GLU A 10 -12.52 -5.90 7.09
N ARG A 11 -13.37 -5.13 6.40
CA ARG A 11 -13.42 -5.13 4.93
C ARG A 11 -12.15 -4.58 4.30
N THR A 12 -11.63 -3.49 4.84
CA THR A 12 -10.37 -2.91 4.37
C THR A 12 -9.22 -3.90 4.55
N LEU A 13 -9.17 -4.60 5.69
CA LEU A 13 -8.19 -5.64 6.00
C LEU A 13 -8.30 -6.84 5.06
N GLU A 14 -9.52 -7.29 4.76
CA GLU A 14 -9.75 -8.39 3.82
C GLU A 14 -9.25 -8.03 2.41
N MET A 15 -9.58 -6.83 1.93
CA MET A 15 -9.10 -6.35 0.62
C MET A 15 -7.58 -6.18 0.59
N ALA A 16 -7.00 -5.65 1.68
CA ALA A 16 -5.56 -5.47 1.82
C ALA A 16 -4.81 -6.81 1.82
N THR A 17 -5.31 -7.81 2.54
CA THR A 17 -4.74 -9.16 2.57
C THR A 17 -4.74 -9.81 1.20
N ARG A 18 -5.87 -9.77 0.48
CA ARG A 18 -5.96 -10.32 -0.88
C ARG A 18 -4.99 -9.62 -1.82
N PHE A 19 -4.89 -8.29 -1.73
CA PHE A 19 -3.96 -7.52 -2.55
C PHE A 19 -2.49 -7.82 -2.23
N LEU A 20 -2.15 -7.99 -0.96
CA LEU A 20 -0.82 -8.42 -0.51
C LEU A 20 -0.45 -9.77 -1.13
N ASP A 21 -1.34 -10.76 -1.07
CA ASP A 21 -1.09 -12.10 -1.64
C ASP A 21 -0.86 -12.06 -3.16
N GLU A 22 -1.59 -11.21 -3.88
CA GLU A 22 -1.35 -10.99 -5.31
C GLU A 22 0.06 -10.43 -5.56
N VAL A 23 0.47 -9.42 -4.79
CA VAL A 23 1.79 -8.79 -4.94
C VAL A 23 2.91 -9.76 -4.57
N ARG A 24 2.74 -10.59 -3.53
CA ARG A 24 3.71 -11.62 -3.17
C ARG A 24 3.97 -12.60 -4.31
N ARG A 25 2.90 -13.06 -4.98
CA ARG A 25 3.03 -13.93 -6.17
C ARG A 25 3.74 -13.23 -7.32
N ASP A 26 3.54 -11.93 -7.47
CA ASP A 26 4.21 -11.16 -8.50
C ASP A 26 5.71 -11.01 -8.21
N ILE A 27 6.10 -10.79 -6.94
CA ILE A 27 7.51 -10.76 -6.50
C ILE A 27 8.17 -12.13 -6.69
N GLU A 28 7.46 -13.22 -6.35
CA GLU A 28 7.93 -14.59 -6.58
C GLU A 28 8.19 -14.87 -8.07
N ARG A 29 7.29 -14.41 -8.94
CA ARG A 29 7.47 -14.51 -10.39
C ARG A 29 8.64 -13.65 -10.86
N ALA A 30 8.72 -12.40 -10.41
CA ALA A 30 9.80 -11.47 -10.78
C ALA A 30 11.19 -12.00 -10.36
N ALA A 31 11.31 -12.59 -9.17
CA ALA A 31 12.54 -13.24 -8.71
C ALA A 31 12.95 -14.43 -9.58
N THR A 32 11.98 -15.18 -10.12
CA THR A 32 12.24 -16.28 -11.07
C THR A 32 12.76 -15.76 -12.40
N GLU A 33 12.17 -14.67 -12.88
CA GLU A 33 12.47 -14.02 -14.16
C GLU A 33 13.72 -13.12 -14.09
N GLY A 34 14.19 -12.76 -12.90
CA GLY A 34 15.31 -11.85 -12.70
C GLY A 34 14.94 -10.39 -12.99
N THR A 35 13.69 -10.01 -12.72
CA THR A 35 13.17 -8.65 -12.92
C THR A 35 12.73 -8.03 -11.58
N ASP A 36 12.52 -6.72 -11.57
CA ASP A 36 11.98 -6.00 -10.40
C ASP A 36 10.46 -5.92 -10.42
N THR A 37 9.82 -5.81 -9.24
CA THR A 37 8.38 -5.52 -9.14
C THR A 37 8.16 -4.03 -8.86
N PRO A 38 7.48 -3.31 -9.76
CA PRO A 38 7.19 -1.90 -9.50
C PRO A 38 6.12 -1.75 -8.41
N PRO A 39 6.11 -0.62 -7.67
CA PRO A 39 5.06 -0.32 -6.70
C PRO A 39 3.66 -0.37 -7.32
N ARG A 40 2.71 -0.91 -6.56
CA ARG A 40 1.32 -1.08 -7.00
C ARG A 40 0.37 -0.30 -6.12
N LEU A 41 -0.49 0.48 -6.77
CA LEU A 41 -1.58 1.21 -6.13
C LEU A 41 -2.91 0.66 -6.63
N ARG A 42 -3.78 0.22 -5.72
CA ARG A 42 -5.15 -0.17 -6.03
C ARG A 42 -6.12 0.83 -5.44
N SER A 43 -6.91 1.48 -6.30
CA SER A 43 -8.10 2.22 -5.90
C SER A 43 -9.32 1.30 -5.89
N VAL A 44 -10.12 1.42 -4.84
CA VAL A 44 -11.39 0.70 -4.66
C VAL A 44 -12.55 1.70 -4.66
N HIS A 45 -13.59 1.38 -5.42
CA HIS A 45 -14.83 2.13 -5.46
C HIS A 45 -16.02 1.17 -5.25
N GLU A 46 -16.78 1.33 -4.15
CA GLU A 46 -18.03 0.60 -3.94
C GLU A 46 -19.21 1.45 -4.44
N LYS A 47 -19.82 1.09 -5.57
CA LYS A 47 -21.04 1.77 -6.05
C LYS A 47 -22.27 1.16 -5.38
N PHE A 48 -23.17 2.01 -4.88
CA PHE A 48 -24.48 1.57 -4.38
C PHE A 48 -25.22 0.79 -5.48
N GLY A 49 -25.67 -0.42 -5.15
CA GLY A 49 -26.39 -1.30 -6.09
C GLY A 49 -25.52 -2.28 -6.88
N GLN A 50 -24.19 -2.26 -6.71
CA GLN A 50 -23.31 -3.31 -7.24
C GLN A 50 -23.00 -4.36 -6.18
N SER A 51 -22.97 -5.64 -6.59
CA SER A 51 -22.64 -6.76 -5.70
C SER A 51 -21.15 -6.87 -5.41
N SER A 52 -20.28 -6.31 -6.26
CA SER A 52 -18.82 -6.35 -6.14
C SER A 52 -18.19 -4.96 -6.24
N PRO A 53 -17.11 -4.67 -5.46
CA PRO A 53 -16.33 -3.45 -5.63
C PRO A 53 -15.66 -3.35 -7.01
N GLU A 54 -15.53 -2.12 -7.53
CA GLU A 54 -14.72 -1.83 -8.72
C GLU A 54 -13.27 -1.61 -8.29
N TYR A 55 -12.36 -2.45 -8.80
CA TYR A 55 -10.92 -2.32 -8.57
C TYR A 55 -10.24 -1.71 -9.79
N ARG A 56 -9.39 -0.72 -9.54
CA ARG A 56 -8.43 -0.23 -10.54
C ARG A 56 -7.04 -0.27 -9.94
N THR A 57 -6.17 -1.09 -10.52
CA THR A 57 -4.76 -1.19 -10.14
C THR A 57 -3.91 -0.41 -11.13
N LEU A 58 -3.10 0.49 -10.60
CA LEU A 58 -2.08 1.21 -11.30
C LEU A 58 -0.71 0.72 -10.84
N VAL A 59 0.18 0.56 -11.81
CA VAL A 59 1.60 0.46 -11.54
C VAL A 59 2.13 1.90 -11.47
N ILE A 60 2.79 2.26 -10.36
CA ILE A 60 3.43 3.56 -10.25
C ILE A 60 4.80 3.43 -10.92
N PRO A 61 5.05 4.11 -12.06
CA PRO A 61 6.38 4.12 -12.65
C PRO A 61 7.31 4.87 -11.69
N VAL A 62 8.18 4.13 -11.01
CA VAL A 62 9.31 4.69 -10.27
C VAL A 62 10.35 5.14 -11.30
N PRO A 63 10.77 6.41 -11.33
CA PRO A 63 11.83 6.85 -12.23
C PRO A 63 13.09 6.01 -11.99
N GLN A 64 13.65 5.41 -13.04
CA GLN A 64 14.83 4.52 -12.98
C GLN A 64 16.16 5.21 -12.60
N ALA A 65 16.13 6.39 -11.98
CA ALA A 65 17.33 7.16 -11.65
C ALA A 65 17.37 7.43 -10.15
N GLY A 66 18.01 6.52 -9.41
CA GLY A 66 18.22 6.58 -7.97
C GLY A 66 17.53 5.41 -7.28
N GLU A 67 18.22 4.78 -6.34
CA GLU A 67 17.72 3.73 -5.45
C GLU A 67 16.33 4.09 -4.89
N GLY A 68 15.27 3.50 -5.44
CA GLY A 68 13.89 3.74 -5.01
C GLY A 68 13.37 5.17 -5.29
N ALA A 69 12.08 5.30 -5.62
CA ALA A 69 11.44 6.59 -5.49
C ALA A 69 11.39 6.94 -4.00
N SER A 70 11.93 8.09 -3.59
CA SER A 70 11.81 8.49 -2.18
C SER A 70 10.34 8.54 -1.76
N PRO A 71 10.00 8.21 -0.49
CA PRO A 71 8.63 8.17 0.00
C PRO A 71 7.82 9.44 -0.32
N GLU A 72 8.46 10.60 -0.40
CA GLU A 72 7.86 11.88 -0.76
C GLU A 72 7.35 11.93 -2.19
N ILE A 73 8.07 11.34 -3.15
CA ILE A 73 7.68 11.28 -4.57
C ILE A 73 6.49 10.34 -4.74
N LEU A 74 6.52 9.18 -4.08
CA LEU A 74 5.40 8.23 -4.08
C LEU A 74 4.16 8.87 -3.45
N SER A 75 4.32 9.48 -2.28
CA SER A 75 3.25 10.21 -1.58
C SER A 75 2.60 11.27 -2.46
N SER A 76 3.42 12.09 -3.13
CA SER A 76 2.95 13.17 -4.01
C SER A 76 2.21 12.65 -5.24
N THR A 77 2.69 11.55 -5.84
CA THR A 77 2.08 10.93 -7.01
C THR A 77 0.73 10.31 -6.66
N ILE A 78 0.67 9.57 -5.56
CA ILE A 78 -0.55 8.94 -5.05
C ILE A 78 -1.56 10.02 -4.66
N ALA A 79 -1.13 11.10 -4.00
CA ALA A 79 -2.02 12.19 -3.63
C ALA A 79 -2.66 12.87 -4.84
N ARG A 80 -1.90 13.08 -5.92
CA ARG A 80 -2.44 13.63 -7.18
C ARG A 80 -3.48 12.69 -7.79
N TYR A 81 -3.16 11.40 -7.90
CA TYR A 81 -4.09 10.40 -8.42
C TYR A 81 -5.39 10.33 -7.59
N ALA A 82 -5.25 10.34 -6.26
CA ALA A 82 -6.37 10.27 -5.34
C ALA A 82 -7.28 11.51 -5.40
N ALA A 83 -6.71 12.69 -5.67
CA ALA A 83 -7.49 13.92 -5.85
C ALA A 83 -8.46 13.81 -7.04
N ASP A 84 -7.98 13.29 -8.17
CA ASP A 84 -8.78 13.19 -9.40
C ASP A 84 -9.86 12.12 -9.33
N LYS A 85 -9.57 10.98 -8.69
CA LYS A 85 -10.47 9.80 -8.72
C LYS A 85 -11.41 9.69 -7.54
N SER A 86 -11.11 10.35 -6.42
CA SER A 86 -11.92 10.24 -5.21
C SER A 86 -12.19 8.79 -4.72
N PRO A 87 -11.20 7.86 -4.70
CA PRO A 87 -11.42 6.48 -4.30
C PRO A 87 -11.86 6.35 -2.85
N GLU A 88 -12.68 5.34 -2.55
CA GLU A 88 -13.15 5.05 -1.19
C GLU A 88 -12.05 4.43 -0.34
N ARG A 89 -11.20 3.60 -0.98
CA ARG A 89 -10.03 2.98 -0.37
C ARG A 89 -8.86 3.01 -1.33
N LEU A 90 -7.68 3.13 -0.76
CA LEU A 90 -6.42 2.98 -1.44
C LEU A 90 -5.66 1.85 -0.77
N LEU A 91 -5.09 0.96 -1.57
CA LEU A 91 -4.16 -0.08 -1.16
C LEU A 91 -2.85 0.16 -1.90
N LEU A 92 -1.73 0.14 -1.20
CA LEU A 92 -0.38 0.30 -1.76
C LEU A 92 0.45 -0.91 -1.37
N ALA A 93 1.28 -1.41 -2.28
CA ALA A 93 2.29 -2.39 -1.97
C ALA A 93 3.57 -2.08 -2.75
N LEU A 94 4.72 -2.16 -2.09
CA LEU A 94 6.03 -1.88 -2.68
C LEU A 94 7.14 -2.70 -2.02
N GLU A 95 8.16 -3.01 -2.80
CA GLU A 95 9.45 -3.44 -2.28
C GLU A 95 10.23 -2.19 -1.82
N ALA A 96 10.83 -2.28 -0.63
CA ALA A 96 11.71 -1.27 -0.07
C ALA A 96 12.96 -1.93 0.50
N VAL A 97 13.94 -1.12 0.89
CA VAL A 97 15.15 -1.57 1.58
C VAL A 97 15.08 -1.05 3.01
N MET A 98 15.31 -1.94 3.97
CA MET A 98 15.35 -1.62 5.39
C MET A 98 16.75 -1.88 5.93
N GLU A 99 17.27 -0.93 6.70
CA GLU A 99 18.52 -1.11 7.46
C GLU A 99 18.28 -2.09 8.62
N ASP A 100 19.22 -3.00 8.83
CA ASP A 100 19.23 -3.88 10.00
C ASP A 100 20.02 -3.23 11.17
N GLU A 101 19.92 -3.85 12.35
CA GLU A 101 20.57 -3.35 13.57
C GLU A 101 22.10 -3.36 13.49
N ASP A 102 22.67 -4.18 12.60
CA ASP A 102 24.11 -4.35 12.40
C ASP A 102 24.65 -3.45 11.26
N GLY A 103 23.82 -2.56 10.71
CA GLY A 103 24.17 -1.64 9.63
C GLY A 103 24.18 -2.27 8.23
N GLY A 104 23.70 -3.50 8.10
CA GLY A 104 23.37 -4.12 6.83
C GLY A 104 22.01 -3.64 6.30
N THR A 105 21.67 -4.09 5.09
CA THR A 105 20.38 -3.79 4.47
C THR A 105 19.69 -5.07 4.01
N ARG A 106 18.37 -5.10 4.11
CA ARG A 106 17.56 -6.21 3.62
C ARG A 106 16.31 -5.74 2.89
N PRO A 107 15.86 -6.45 1.85
CA PRO A 107 14.63 -6.10 1.16
C PRO A 107 13.42 -6.45 2.03
N VAL A 108 12.40 -5.61 1.91
CA VAL A 108 11.17 -5.71 2.67
C VAL A 108 9.98 -5.40 1.78
N LEU A 109 8.91 -6.17 1.91
CA LEU A 109 7.62 -5.86 1.31
C LEU A 109 6.81 -5.03 2.29
N ILE A 110 6.46 -3.81 1.89
CA ILE A 110 5.55 -2.94 2.63
C ILE A 110 4.20 -2.97 1.93
N ALA A 111 3.13 -3.14 2.70
CA ALA A 111 1.77 -2.96 2.23
C ALA A 111 0.95 -2.05 3.16
N GLU A 112 0.19 -1.16 2.56
CA GLU A 112 -0.61 -0.16 3.25
C GLU A 112 -2.05 -0.21 2.73
N ALA A 113 -3.01 0.02 3.61
CA ALA A 113 -4.38 0.29 3.19
C ALA A 113 -5.01 1.39 4.04
N ARG A 114 -5.66 2.33 3.35
CA ARG A 114 -6.38 3.44 3.98
C ARG A 114 -7.72 3.69 3.29
N ASP A 115 -8.75 3.93 4.08
CA ASP A 115 -10.07 4.34 3.59
C ASP A 115 -10.43 5.80 3.91
N GLN A 116 -11.50 6.29 3.27
CA GLN A 116 -12.03 7.63 3.51
C GLN A 116 -12.61 7.84 4.92
N ALA A 117 -12.98 6.76 5.63
CA ALA A 117 -13.50 6.82 6.99
C ALA A 117 -12.37 6.96 8.03
N GLY A 118 -11.13 6.76 7.62
CA GLY A 118 -9.94 6.90 8.45
C GLY A 118 -9.39 5.58 8.98
N SER A 119 -9.90 4.42 8.52
CA SER A 119 -9.25 3.14 8.82
C SER A 119 -7.89 3.08 8.14
N ARG A 120 -6.89 2.63 8.90
CA ARG A 120 -5.48 2.53 8.50
C ARG A 120 -4.99 1.15 8.90
N VAL A 121 -4.35 0.44 7.99
CA VAL A 121 -3.63 -0.80 8.28
C VAL A 121 -2.31 -0.83 7.53
N PHE A 122 -1.30 -1.38 8.18
CA PHE A 122 0.07 -1.44 7.71
C PHE A 122 0.63 -2.84 7.90
N TRP A 123 1.42 -3.29 6.93
CA TRP A 123 2.09 -4.58 6.92
C TRP A 123 3.52 -4.40 6.43
N MET A 124 4.45 -5.10 7.05
CA MET A 124 5.84 -5.10 6.65
C MET A 124 6.41 -6.50 6.83
N GLN A 125 6.98 -7.06 5.76
CA GLN A 125 7.50 -8.42 5.76
C GLN A 125 8.86 -8.51 5.06
N PRO A 126 9.94 -8.80 5.80
CA PRO A 126 11.23 -9.06 5.21
C PRO A 126 11.20 -10.32 4.35
N PHE A 127 12.06 -10.34 3.34
CA PHE A 127 12.26 -11.54 2.54
C PHE A 127 13.70 -11.58 2.02
N ARG A 128 14.07 -12.71 1.42
CA ARG A 128 15.34 -12.89 0.72
C ARG A 128 15.13 -13.67 -0.56
N VAL A 129 15.91 -13.37 -1.58
CA VAL A 129 15.95 -14.15 -2.82
C VAL A 129 17.15 -15.08 -2.79
N VAL A 130 16.91 -16.38 -2.76
CA VAL A 130 17.94 -17.42 -2.76
C VAL A 130 17.70 -18.34 -3.95
N GLN A 131 18.66 -18.44 -4.86
CA GLN A 131 18.55 -19.29 -6.06
C GLN A 131 17.24 -19.03 -6.85
N LYS A 132 16.90 -17.76 -7.08
CA LYS A 132 15.67 -17.32 -7.76
C LYS A 132 14.35 -17.68 -7.05
N GLN A 133 14.40 -18.08 -5.78
CA GLN A 133 13.22 -18.29 -4.96
C GLN A 133 13.14 -17.25 -3.85
N VAL A 134 11.95 -16.70 -3.64
CA VAL A 134 11.67 -15.83 -2.51
C VAL A 134 11.48 -16.69 -1.26
N LYS A 135 12.18 -16.34 -0.19
CA LYS A 135 11.96 -16.85 1.16
C LYS A 135 11.43 -15.70 2.00
N TRP A 136 10.17 -15.79 2.39
CA TRP A 136 9.51 -14.84 3.27
C TRP A 136 9.90 -15.13 4.72
N ASP A 137 10.31 -14.10 5.44
CA ASP A 137 10.47 -14.17 6.89
C ASP A 137 9.13 -13.86 7.58
N GLU A 138 9.09 -13.97 8.91
CA GLU A 138 7.93 -13.54 9.68
C GLU A 138 7.66 -12.04 9.47
N PRO A 139 6.37 -11.63 9.38
CA PRO A 139 6.05 -10.22 9.30
C PRO A 139 6.45 -9.52 10.60
N LEU A 140 6.92 -8.29 10.46
CA LEU A 140 7.25 -7.47 11.61
C LEU A 140 5.99 -7.20 12.43
N GLU A 141 6.15 -7.22 13.76
CA GLU A 141 5.07 -7.03 14.73
C GLU A 141 3.89 -8.01 14.59
N GLY A 142 4.11 -9.17 13.96
CA GLY A 142 3.11 -10.24 13.84
C GLY A 142 2.05 -10.02 12.74
N GLY A 143 2.22 -9.02 11.88
CA GLY A 143 1.37 -8.83 10.70
C GLY A 143 0.69 -7.47 10.61
N TRP A 144 -0.59 -7.46 10.23
CA TRP A 144 -1.34 -6.22 10.01
C TRP A 144 -1.53 -5.48 11.33
N ARG A 145 -1.15 -4.20 11.33
CA ARG A 145 -1.25 -3.34 12.51
C ARG A 145 -1.75 -1.94 12.18
N ASP A 146 -2.12 -1.19 13.21
CA ASP A 146 -2.36 0.24 13.11
C ASP A 146 -1.00 0.97 13.04
N PRO A 147 -0.73 1.76 11.99
CA PRO A 147 0.53 2.49 11.86
C PRO A 147 0.63 3.73 12.75
N GLY A 148 1.86 4.08 13.14
CA GLY A 148 2.19 5.39 13.69
C GLY A 148 1.82 6.53 12.75
N ARG A 149 1.89 7.78 13.22
CA ARG A 149 1.41 8.97 12.48
C ARG A 149 2.17 9.24 11.18
N GLU A 150 3.41 8.79 11.08
CA GLU A 150 4.33 9.13 9.98
C GLU A 150 4.69 7.89 9.12
N GLU A 151 4.07 6.75 9.39
CA GLU A 151 4.48 5.47 8.78
C GLU A 151 3.79 5.16 7.44
N MET A 152 2.69 5.84 7.10
CA MET A 152 1.95 5.56 5.86
C MET A 152 2.20 6.58 4.76
N ILE A 153 2.68 6.10 3.62
CA ILE A 153 2.75 6.87 2.36
C ILE A 153 1.34 7.30 1.92
N LEU A 154 0.34 6.44 2.12
CA LEU A 154 -1.05 6.71 1.75
C LEU A 154 -1.65 7.90 2.51
N ASP A 155 -1.07 8.34 3.62
CA ASP A 155 -1.66 9.41 4.41
C ASP A 155 -1.75 10.72 3.63
N ALA A 156 -0.74 11.02 2.81
CA ALA A 156 -0.68 12.21 1.96
C ALA A 156 -1.90 12.33 1.01
N ALA A 157 -2.50 11.21 0.61
CA ALA A 157 -3.65 11.18 -0.29
C ALA A 157 -4.95 11.70 0.34
N TYR A 158 -5.02 11.70 1.67
CA TYR A 158 -6.23 12.07 2.41
C TYR A 158 -6.08 13.39 3.18
N THR A 159 -4.86 13.89 3.41
CA THR A 159 -4.60 15.16 4.11
C THR A 159 -5.05 16.38 3.28
N ARG A 160 -4.83 16.38 1.95
CA ARG A 160 -5.27 17.50 1.08
C ARG A 160 -6.79 17.67 1.00
N ARG A 161 -7.55 16.57 1.05
CA ARG A 161 -9.03 16.63 1.01
C ARG A 161 -9.64 17.32 2.23
N ALA A 162 -8.99 17.23 3.39
CA ALA A 162 -9.46 17.90 4.61
C ALA A 162 -9.32 19.44 4.49
N GLY A 163 -8.21 19.91 3.91
CA GLY A 163 -7.94 21.35 3.73
C GLY A 163 -8.82 22.02 2.67
N GLU A 164 -9.18 21.33 1.59
CA GLU A 164 -10.07 21.88 0.55
C GLU A 164 -11.55 21.88 0.95
N ARG A 165 -12.01 20.89 1.73
CA ARG A 165 -13.38 20.90 2.28
C ARG A 165 -13.60 22.02 3.29
N SER A 166 -12.60 22.31 4.13
CA SER A 166 -12.67 23.41 5.13
C SER A 166 -12.69 24.81 4.51
N ARG A 167 -12.31 24.98 3.23
CA ARG A 167 -12.34 26.27 2.53
C ARG A 167 -13.63 26.51 1.74
N ARG A 168 -14.53 25.52 1.71
CA ARG A 168 -15.84 25.58 1.01
C ARG A 168 -17.04 25.53 1.97
N SER A 169 -16.79 25.49 3.28
CA SER A 169 -17.77 25.51 4.36
C SER A 169 -17.80 26.86 5.05
#